data_AF-A0A645ABC2-F1
#
_entry.id   AF-A0A645ABC2-F1
#
_cell.length_a   1.000
_cell.length_b   1.000
_cell.length_c   1.000
_cell.angle_alpha   90.00
_cell.angle_beta   90.00
_cell.angle_gamma   90.00
#
_symmetry.space_group_name_H-M   'P 1'
#
loop_
_entity.id
_entity.type
_entity.pdbx_description
1 polymer ?
#
loop_
_entity_poly.entity_id
_entity_poly.type
_entity_poly.pdbx_seq_one_letter_code
_entity_poly.pdbx_strand_id
1 'polypeptide(L)'
;MFENITAPSNLMDVVLADENIVRFSGKNDPEVAVYKDLNGFVVLDLSKAENEDPVYLYTSDGKLIKTIKPDNKLVSLSNLLKGQFYILRVGKTVIKFIL
;
A
#
# COMPACT_ATOMS: atom_id res chain seq x y z
N MET A 1 17.55 23.40 -5.33
CA MET A 1 16.71 22.64 -6.29
C MET A 1 15.74 21.85 -5.43
N PHE A 2 14.48 22.28 -5.33
CA PHE A 2 13.50 21.58 -4.49
C PHE A 2 12.81 20.52 -5.37
N GLU A 3 12.95 19.26 -4.98
CA GLU A 3 12.22 18.17 -5.61
C GLU A 3 10.72 18.43 -5.48
N ASN A 4 10.02 18.28 -6.59
CA ASN A 4 8.58 18.41 -6.66
C ASN A 4 7.97 17.23 -5.88
N ILE A 5 7.74 17.42 -4.58
CA ILE A 5 7.04 16.46 -3.75
C ILE A 5 5.57 16.53 -4.17
N THR A 6 5.20 15.71 -5.16
CA THR A 6 3.82 15.53 -5.58
C THR A 6 2.98 15.22 -4.33
N ALA A 7 1.96 16.05 -4.06
CA ALA A 7 1.08 15.84 -2.93
C ALA A 7 0.52 14.39 -2.94
N PRO A 8 0.43 13.71 -1.79
CA PRO A 8 -0.08 12.35 -1.74
C PRO A 8 -1.49 12.29 -2.35
N SER A 9 -1.65 11.40 -3.33
CA SER A 9 -2.95 11.03 -3.88
C SER A 9 -3.77 10.37 -2.78
N ASN A 10 -4.65 11.13 -2.11
CA ASN A 10 -5.51 10.66 -1.03
C ASN A 10 -6.78 9.92 -1.55
N LEU A 11 -6.66 9.04 -2.55
CA LEU A 11 -7.81 8.28 -3.05
C LEU A 11 -8.00 7.05 -2.16
N MET A 12 -8.85 7.22 -1.15
CA MET A 12 -9.34 6.17 -0.27
C MET A 12 -10.80 5.89 -0.62
N ASP A 13 -11.10 4.67 -1.05
CA ASP A 13 -12.45 4.23 -1.37
C ASP A 13 -12.93 3.24 -0.30
N VAL A 14 -14.16 3.38 0.20
CA VAL A 14 -14.82 2.34 1.00
C VAL A 14 -15.39 1.31 0.03
N VAL A 15 -14.89 0.08 0.08
CA VAL A 15 -15.25 -0.99 -0.88
C VAL A 15 -16.41 -1.82 -0.34
N LEU A 16 -16.36 -2.20 0.93
CA LEU A 16 -17.41 -2.94 1.61
C LEU A 16 -17.66 -2.27 2.97
N ALA A 17 -18.74 -1.51 3.06
CA ALA A 17 -19.04 -0.69 4.23
C ALA A 17 -19.30 -1.54 5.49
N ASP A 18 -20.02 -2.66 5.34
CA ASP A 18 -20.37 -3.54 6.47
C ASP A 18 -19.13 -4.24 7.07
N GLU A 19 -18.14 -4.54 6.22
CA GLU A 19 -16.87 -5.15 6.62
C GLU A 19 -15.76 -4.11 6.86
N ASN A 20 -16.08 -2.82 6.66
CA ASN A 20 -15.16 -1.68 6.76
C ASN A 20 -13.87 -1.88 5.96
N ILE A 21 -13.99 -2.51 4.79
CA ILE A 21 -12.85 -2.69 3.88
C ILE A 21 -12.66 -1.41 3.10
N VAL A 22 -11.46 -0.85 3.21
CA VAL A 22 -11.07 0.38 2.53
C VAL A 22 -9.90 0.11 1.61
N ARG A 23 -9.92 0.73 0.44
CA ARG A 23 -8.90 0.61 -0.60
C ARG A 23 -8.13 1.92 -0.72
N PHE A 24 -6.81 1.84 -0.61
CA PHE A 24 -5.90 2.92 -0.98
C PHE A 24 -5.32 2.65 -2.36
N SER A 25 -5.32 3.68 -3.19
CA SER A 25 -4.89 3.59 -4.58
C SER A 25 -4.13 4.88 -4.98
N GLY A 26 -3.09 4.74 -5.78
CA GLY A 26 -2.46 5.88 -6.47
C GLY A 26 -3.41 6.51 -7.50
N LYS A 27 -3.12 7.75 -7.94
CA LYS A 27 -3.88 8.41 -9.01
C LYS A 27 -3.80 7.58 -10.30
N ASN A 28 -4.95 7.43 -10.98
CA ASN A 28 -5.13 6.75 -12.28
C ASN A 28 -4.93 5.23 -12.26
N ASP A 29 -5.97 4.49 -11.83
CA ASP A 29 -6.06 3.02 -11.84
C ASP A 29 -4.73 2.30 -11.58
N PRO A 30 -4.25 2.33 -10.32
CA PRO A 30 -2.88 1.96 -10.05
C PRO A 30 -2.65 0.46 -10.26
N GLU A 31 -1.46 0.14 -10.77
CA GLU A 31 -0.92 -1.22 -10.87
C GLU A 31 -0.96 -1.98 -9.53
N VAL A 32 -1.03 -1.24 -8.42
CA VAL A 32 -1.10 -1.75 -7.06
C VAL A 32 -2.27 -1.15 -6.30
N ALA A 33 -3.08 -2.00 -5.66
CA ALA A 33 -4.10 -1.59 -4.70
C ALA A 33 -3.80 -2.14 -3.31
N VAL A 34 -4.06 -1.34 -2.28
CA VAL A 34 -3.93 -1.74 -0.87
C VAL A 34 -5.32 -1.80 -0.26
N TYR A 35 -5.71 -2.95 0.25
CA TYR A 35 -6.95 -3.14 0.99
C TYR A 35 -6.62 -3.32 2.47
N LYS A 36 -7.41 -2.74 3.35
CA LYS A 36 -7.34 -3.04 4.79
C LYS A 36 -8.72 -3.25 5.39
N ASP A 37 -8.76 -4.05 6.45
CA ASP A 37 -9.91 -4.16 7.35
C ASP A 37 -9.67 -3.39 8.68
N LEU A 38 -10.66 -3.38 9.58
CA LEU A 38 -10.55 -2.77 10.91
C LEU A 38 -9.62 -3.53 11.88
N ASN A 39 -9.33 -4.79 11.59
CA ASN A 39 -8.45 -5.61 12.42
C ASN A 39 -6.97 -5.30 12.16
N GLY A 40 -6.69 -4.56 11.08
CA GLY A 40 -5.34 -4.22 10.66
C GLY A 40 -4.73 -5.29 9.73
N PHE A 41 -5.58 -6.16 9.17
CA PHE A 41 -5.17 -7.03 8.09
C PHE A 41 -5.07 -6.21 6.81
N VAL A 42 -3.92 -6.30 6.15
CA VAL A 42 -3.65 -5.55 4.91
C VAL A 42 -3.33 -6.53 3.80
N VAL A 43 -4.03 -6.38 2.67
CA VAL A 43 -3.80 -7.14 1.45
C VAL A 43 -3.42 -6.20 0.34
N LEU A 44 -2.39 -6.59 -0.39
CA LEU A 44 -1.91 -5.94 -1.59
C LEU A 44 -2.38 -6.74 -2.79
N ASP A 45 -3.02 -6.06 -3.72
CA ASP A 45 -3.35 -6.60 -5.04
C ASP A 45 -2.37 -6.06 -6.08
N LEU A 46 -1.59 -6.97 -6.63
CA LEU A 46 -0.58 -6.75 -7.66
C LEU A 46 -1.02 -7.32 -9.01
N SER A 47 -2.29 -7.69 -9.20
CA SER A 47 -2.78 -8.36 -10.41
C SER A 47 -2.55 -7.57 -11.69
N LYS A 48 -2.45 -6.23 -11.58
CA LYS A 48 -2.14 -5.32 -12.69
C LYS A 48 -0.65 -4.95 -12.77
N ALA A 49 0.18 -5.37 -11.81
CA ALA A 49 1.61 -5.13 -11.87
C ALA A 49 2.26 -6.09 -12.89
N GLU A 50 2.92 -5.52 -13.90
CA GLU A 50 3.57 -6.27 -14.98
C GLU A 50 4.82 -7.03 -14.51
N ASN A 51 5.47 -6.54 -13.44
CA ASN A 51 6.72 -7.08 -12.93
C ASN A 51 6.55 -7.85 -11.62
N GLU A 52 7.45 -8.80 -11.36
CA GLU A 52 7.64 -9.46 -10.07
C GLU A 52 8.48 -8.61 -9.11
N ASP A 53 8.33 -7.28 -9.19
CA ASP A 53 9.09 -6.34 -8.36
C ASP A 53 8.81 -6.65 -6.87
N PRO A 54 9.85 -6.68 -6.03
CA PRO A 54 9.63 -6.87 -4.60
C PRO A 54 8.76 -5.75 -4.03
N VAL A 55 7.94 -6.10 -3.05
CA VAL A 55 7.22 -5.15 -2.23
C VAL A 55 8.13 -4.70 -1.10
N TYR A 56 8.33 -3.39 -0.99
CA TYR A 56 9.06 -2.77 0.09
C TYR A 56 8.09 -2.02 1.00
N LEU A 57 8.17 -2.30 2.29
CA LEU A 57 7.39 -1.64 3.33
C LEU A 57 8.31 -0.81 4.22
N TYR A 58 7.95 0.46 4.38
CA TYR A 58 8.68 1.42 5.22
C TYR A 58 7.77 2.03 6.27
N THR A 59 8.36 2.44 7.38
CA THR A 59 7.76 3.39 8.32
C THR A 59 7.63 4.78 7.67
N SER A 60 6.83 5.66 8.26
CA SER A 60 6.62 7.02 7.75
C SER A 60 7.86 7.92 7.75
N ASP A 61 8.88 7.59 8.55
CA ASP A 61 10.19 8.26 8.55
C ASP A 61 11.17 7.69 7.52
N GLY A 62 10.73 6.71 6.71
CA GLY A 62 11.51 6.13 5.61
C GLY A 62 12.39 4.94 5.98
N LYS A 63 12.33 4.43 7.22
CA LYS A 63 13.06 3.22 7.60
C LYS A 63 12.40 1.97 6.99
N LEU A 64 13.19 1.14 6.33
CA LEU A 64 12.72 -0.14 5.77
C LEU A 64 12.34 -1.10 6.90
N ILE A 65 11.10 -1.59 6.87
CA ILE A 65 10.56 -2.61 7.79
C ILE A 65 10.74 -3.99 7.18
N LYS A 66 10.32 -4.17 5.92
CA LYS A 66 10.25 -5.48 5.28
C LYS A 66 10.40 -5.38 3.76
N THR A 67 11.05 -6.39 3.19
CA THR A 67 11.05 -6.68 1.75
C THR A 67 10.34 -8.01 1.53
N ILE A 68 9.40 -8.05 0.60
CA ILE A 68 8.62 -9.25 0.28
C ILE A 68 8.77 -9.51 -1.20
N LYS A 69 9.23 -10.71 -1.55
CA LYS A 69 9.17 -11.18 -2.93
C LYS A 69 7.78 -11.81 -3.12
N PRO A 70 6.92 -11.26 -3.98
CA PRO A 70 5.60 -11.81 -4.19
C PRO A 70 5.72 -13.16 -4.94
N ASP A 71 5.34 -14.25 -4.28
CA ASP A 71 5.21 -15.56 -4.94
C ASP A 71 3.90 -15.66 -5.77
N ASN A 72 2.96 -14.72 -5.54
CA ASN A 72 1.66 -14.61 -6.19
C ASN A 72 1.26 -13.13 -6.32
N LYS A 73 0.17 -12.85 -7.07
CA LYS A 73 -0.37 -11.50 -7.26
C LYS A 73 -1.06 -10.89 -6.03
N LEU A 74 -1.19 -11.64 -4.92
CA LEU A 74 -1.70 -11.14 -3.65
C LEU A 74 -0.63 -11.24 -2.57
N VAL A 75 -0.41 -10.16 -1.82
CA VAL A 75 0.55 -10.13 -0.70
C VAL A 75 -0.16 -9.67 0.57
N SER A 76 -0.06 -10.46 1.64
CA SER A 76 -0.58 -10.08 2.96
C SER A 76 0.51 -9.45 3.82
N LEU A 77 0.19 -8.33 4.47
CA LEU A 77 1.00 -7.72 5.52
C LEU A 77 0.33 -7.97 6.87
N SER A 78 1.14 -8.35 7.85
CA SER A 78 0.71 -8.60 9.23
C SER A 78 1.61 -7.85 10.21
N ASN A 79 1.18 -7.77 11.47
CA ASN A 79 1.92 -7.15 12.58
C ASN A 79 2.20 -5.64 12.38
N LEU A 80 1.32 -4.95 11.68
CA LEU A 80 1.35 -3.50 11.57
C LEU A 80 0.62 -2.87 12.77
N LEU A 81 1.08 -1.70 13.22
CA LEU A 81 0.52 -0.98 14.36
C LEU A 81 -0.61 -0.06 13.88
N LYS A 82 -1.78 -0.16 14.54
CA LYS A 82 -2.92 0.73 14.28
C LYS A 82 -2.55 2.17 14.62
N GLY A 83 -3.08 3.11 13.85
CA GLY A 83 -2.82 4.54 13.93
C GLY A 83 -1.50 4.99 13.30
N GLN A 84 -0.72 4.10 12.70
CA GLN A 84 0.58 4.46 12.09
C GLN A 84 0.50 4.57 10.57
N PHE A 85 1.27 5.53 10.04
CA PHE A 85 1.47 5.68 8.61
C PHE A 85 2.59 4.75 8.12
N TYR A 86 2.32 4.12 6.98
CA TYR A 86 3.26 3.27 6.28
C TYR A 86 3.41 3.75 4.84
N ILE A 87 4.58 3.47 4.27
CA ILE A 87 4.88 3.69 2.87
C ILE A 87 5.13 2.32 2.24
N LEU A 88 4.37 2.04 1.19
CA LEU A 88 4.55 0.87 0.34
C LEU A 88 5.18 1.31 -0.98
N ARG A 89 6.17 0.55 -1.45
CA ARG A 89 6.72 0.70 -2.79
C ARG A 89 6.76 -0.64 -3.52
N VAL A 90 6.31 -0.64 -4.76
CA VAL A 90 6.44 -1.76 -5.71
C VAL A 90 6.84 -1.15 -7.06
N GLY A 91 8.02 -1.51 -7.57
CA GLY A 91 8.57 -0.87 -8.77
C GLY A 91 8.66 0.65 -8.63
N LYS A 92 7.91 1.36 -9.48
CA LYS A 92 7.77 2.83 -9.48
C LYS A 92 6.55 3.33 -8.68
N THR A 93 5.64 2.44 -8.31
CA THR A 93 4.42 2.78 -7.58
C THR A 93 4.73 2.94 -6.10
N VAL A 94 4.30 4.07 -5.52
CA VAL A 94 4.45 4.37 -4.10
C VAL A 94 3.07 4.73 -3.54
N ILE A 95 2.66 4.04 -2.47
CA ILE A 95 1.38 4.24 -1.80
C ILE A 95 1.66 4.53 -0.33
N LYS A 96 1.06 5.61 0.18
CA LYS A 96 1.05 5.91 1.61
C LYS A 96 -0.31 5.53 2.16
N PHE A 97 -0.34 4.80 3.26
CA PHE A 97 -1.58 4.43 3.94
C PHE A 97 -1.41 4.53 5.45
N ILE A 98 -2.54 4.64 6.15
CA ILE A 98 -2.61 4.55 7.61
C ILE A 98 -3.30 3.24 7.97
N LEU A 99 -2.78 2.53 8.97
CA LEU A 99 -3.48 1.37 9.52
C LEU A 99 -4.53 1.81 10.54
#